data_AF-A0A212F8X3-F1
#
_entry.id   AF-A0A212F8X3-F1
#
_cell.length_a   1.000
_cell.length_b   1.000
_cell.length_c   1.000
_cell.angle_alpha   90.00
_cell.angle_beta   90.00
_cell.angle_gamma   90.00
#
_symmetry.space_group_name_H-M   'P 1'
#
loop_
_entity.id
_entity.type
_entity.pdbx_description
1 polymer ?
#
loop_
_entity_poly.entity_id
_entity_poly.type
_entity_poly.pdbx_seq_one_letter_code
_entity_poly.pdbx_strand_id
1 'polypeptide(L)'
;MILAQPLDTRKKPEFRDLDLDVGNIQVRFDGAGTFDYVVEFAVNILPNLLRYQIVDALEGPIIEKIQQELNKINVEEMIKQELPKVDEMQETGFKLSALQIQNEDEESYGDDDFFNF
;
A
#
# COMPACT_ATOMS: atom_id res chain seq x y z
N MET A 1 6.41 2.14 2.70
CA MET A 1 5.71 1.02 3.36
C MET A 1 6.65 -0.17 3.48
N ILE A 2 6.93 -0.63 4.70
CA ILE A 2 7.78 -1.80 4.96
C ILE A 2 7.06 -2.76 5.93
N LEU A 3 6.62 -3.91 5.42
CA LEU A 3 6.11 -5.02 6.23
C LEU A 3 7.25 -6.02 6.45
N ALA A 4 7.55 -6.33 7.72
CA ALA A 4 8.60 -7.28 8.05
C ALA A 4 8.00 -8.52 8.71
N GLN A 5 8.20 -9.68 8.09
CA GLN A 5 7.91 -10.98 8.70
C GLN A 5 9.22 -11.61 9.16
N PRO A 6 9.39 -11.92 10.46
CA PRO A 6 10.56 -12.64 10.93
C PRO A 6 10.61 -14.06 10.34
N LEU A 7 11.82 -14.58 10.10
CA LEU A 7 12.02 -15.96 9.63
C LEU A 7 11.45 -16.99 10.64
N ASP A 8 11.41 -16.63 11.91
CA ASP A 8 10.69 -17.38 12.95
C ASP A 8 9.19 -17.11 12.84
N THR A 9 8.46 -18.07 12.30
CA THR A 9 7.03 -18.01 11.99
C THR A 9 6.13 -17.98 13.24
N ARG A 10 6.71 -18.16 14.43
CA ARG A 10 6.02 -17.98 15.71
C ARG A 10 5.94 -16.51 16.10
N LYS A 11 6.77 -15.66 15.51
CA LYS A 11 6.75 -14.22 15.74
C LYS A 11 5.72 -13.57 14.82
N LYS A 12 5.03 -12.59 15.37
CA LYS A 12 3.99 -11.85 14.64
C LYS A 12 4.64 -10.97 13.56
N PRO A 13 3.95 -10.71 12.44
CA PRO A 13 4.38 -9.71 11.48
C PRO A 13 4.49 -8.34 12.14
N GLU A 14 5.55 -7.60 11.86
CA GLU A 14 5.77 -6.25 12.37
C GLU A 14 5.59 -5.23 11.24
N PHE A 15 4.75 -4.24 11.49
CA PHE A 15 4.59 -3.08 10.63
C PHE A 15 5.61 -2.02 11.04
N ARG A 16 6.59 -1.77 10.17
CA ARG A 16 7.76 -0.95 10.54
C ARG A 16 7.63 0.51 10.20
N ASP A 17 6.96 0.80 9.08
CA ASP A 17 6.97 2.15 8.53
C ASP A 17 5.78 2.39 7.59
N LEU A 18 5.19 3.58 7.73
CA LEU A 18 4.08 4.08 6.94
C LEU A 18 4.43 5.46 6.39
N ASP A 19 4.71 5.52 5.11
CA ASP A 19 4.86 6.78 4.39
C ASP A 19 3.47 7.24 3.94
N LEU A 20 3.01 8.38 4.48
CA LEU A 20 1.67 8.91 4.24
C LEU A 20 1.76 10.34 3.74
N ASP A 21 1.30 10.55 2.50
CA ASP A 21 1.18 11.87 1.90
C ASP A 21 -0.30 12.30 1.84
N VAL A 22 -0.60 13.47 2.39
CA VAL A 22 -1.92 14.09 2.27
C VAL A 22 -1.86 15.18 1.20
N GLY A 23 -2.74 15.05 0.21
CA GLY A 23 -2.95 16.04 -0.85
C GLY A 23 -3.59 17.34 -0.33
N ASN A 24 -4.09 18.17 -1.25
CA ASN A 24 -4.76 19.41 -0.86
C ASN A 24 -6.07 19.11 -0.10
N ILE A 25 -6.20 19.68 1.09
CA ILE A 25 -7.40 19.56 1.91
C ILE A 25 -8.32 20.72 1.55
N GLN A 26 -9.52 20.40 1.06
CA GLN A 26 -10.55 21.38 0.80
C GLN A 26 -11.82 20.97 1.52
N VAL A 27 -12.41 21.91 2.25
CA VAL A 27 -13.68 21.71 2.92
C VAL A 27 -14.69 22.68 2.31
N ARG A 28 -15.78 22.11 1.80
CA ARG A 28 -16.92 22.85 1.26
C ARG A 28 -18.02 22.87 2.31
N PHE A 29 -18.43 24.06 2.70
CA PHE A 29 -19.59 24.29 3.56
C PHE A 29 -20.64 25.03 2.74
N ASP A 30 -21.88 24.55 2.77
CA ASP A 30 -23.01 25.24 2.16
C ASP A 30 -23.68 26.13 3.21
N GLY A 31 -23.11 27.32 3.48
CA GLY A 31 -23.65 28.28 4.45
C GLY A 31 -24.25 29.54 3.79
N ALA A 32 -25.40 30.00 4.31
CA ALA A 32 -26.20 31.09 3.74
C ALA A 32 -25.85 32.51 4.28
N GLY A 33 -24.66 32.73 4.85
CA GLY A 33 -24.33 33.98 5.56
C GLY A 33 -22.86 34.42 5.52
N THR A 34 -22.60 35.70 5.77
CA THR A 34 -21.29 36.37 5.58
C THR A 34 -20.17 35.93 6.54
N PHE A 35 -20.50 35.33 7.69
CA PHE A 35 -19.51 34.76 8.61
C PHE A 35 -18.88 33.48 8.04
N ASP A 36 -19.56 32.81 7.11
CA ASP A 36 -19.12 31.57 6.50
C ASP A 36 -17.81 31.74 5.72
N TYR A 37 -17.59 32.88 5.07
CA TYR A 37 -16.37 33.13 4.28
C TYR A 37 -15.07 33.13 5.09
N VAL A 38 -15.09 33.63 6.33
CA VAL A 38 -13.89 33.63 7.19
C VAL A 38 -13.59 32.23 7.68
N VAL A 39 -14.63 31.47 8.01
CA VAL A 39 -14.52 30.08 8.43
C VAL A 39 -14.05 29.22 7.24
N GLU A 40 -14.66 29.39 6.06
CA GLU A 40 -14.28 28.74 4.81
C GLU A 40 -12.83 29.02 4.43
N PHE A 41 -12.36 30.27 4.59
CA PHE A 41 -10.95 30.59 4.39
C PHE A 41 -10.06 29.86 5.41
N ALA A 42 -10.42 29.87 6.68
CA ALA A 42 -9.63 29.22 7.73
C ALA A 42 -9.54 27.70 7.54
N VAL A 43 -10.66 27.03 7.24
CA VAL A 43 -10.71 25.56 7.04
C VAL A 43 -10.02 25.11 5.75
N ASN A 44 -9.88 25.98 4.75
CA ASN A 44 -9.13 25.66 3.54
C ASN A 44 -7.64 26.03 3.66
N ILE A 45 -7.27 27.07 4.41
CA ILE A 45 -5.86 27.50 4.52
C ILE A 45 -5.14 26.77 5.65
N LEU A 46 -5.73 26.72 6.86
CA LEU A 46 -5.04 26.21 8.05
C LEU A 46 -4.63 24.73 7.91
N PRO A 47 -5.50 23.81 7.46
CA PRO A 47 -5.12 22.40 7.33
C PRO A 47 -4.04 22.20 6.25
N ASN A 48 -4.07 22.99 5.18
CA ASN A 48 -3.06 22.92 4.12
C ASN A 48 -1.68 23.40 4.59
N LEU A 49 -1.62 24.41 5.47
CA LEU A 49 -0.38 24.86 6.12
C LEU A 49 0.12 23.84 7.14
N LEU A 50 -0.80 23.22 7.88
CA LEU A 50 -0.50 22.25 8.93
C LEU A 50 -0.46 20.79 8.41
N ARG A 51 -0.49 20.57 7.08
CA ARG A 51 -0.66 19.24 6.50
C ARG A 51 0.33 18.21 7.06
N TYR A 52 1.58 18.61 7.25
CA TYR A 52 2.62 17.74 7.79
C TYR A 52 2.35 17.36 9.24
N GLN A 53 1.84 18.28 10.06
CA GLN A 53 1.46 17.97 11.44
C GLN A 53 0.25 17.03 11.50
N ILE A 54 -0.68 17.15 10.54
CA ILE A 54 -1.81 16.23 10.41
C ILE A 54 -1.29 14.83 10.06
N VAL A 55 -0.38 14.72 9.08
CA VAL A 55 0.27 13.45 8.71
C VAL A 55 0.95 12.81 9.91
N ASP A 56 1.86 13.53 10.57
CA ASP A 56 2.62 13.04 11.71
C ASP A 56 1.70 12.57 12.86
N ALA A 57 0.62 13.31 13.11
CA ALA A 57 -0.34 12.97 14.15
C ALA A 57 -1.21 11.75 13.80
N LEU A 58 -1.42 11.45 12.52
CA LEU A 58 -2.21 10.32 12.05
C LEU A 58 -1.38 9.05 11.88
N GLU A 59 -0.09 9.17 11.59
CA GLU A 59 0.81 8.05 11.34
C GLU A 59 0.81 7.03 12.50
N GLY A 60 1.06 7.52 13.73
CA GLY A 60 1.10 6.68 14.93
C GLY A 60 -0.18 5.87 15.15
N PRO A 61 -1.37 6.51 15.19
CA PRO A 61 -2.64 5.80 15.30
C PRO A 61 -2.89 4.77 14.19
N ILE A 62 -2.53 5.09 12.94
CA ILE A 62 -2.74 4.17 11.81
C ILE A 62 -1.82 2.95 11.95
N ILE A 63 -0.53 3.15 12.25
CA ILE A 63 0.44 2.09 12.52
C ILE A 63 -0.09 1.16 13.63
N GLU A 64 -0.60 1.74 14.72
CA GLU A 64 -1.13 0.96 15.84
C GLU A 64 -2.32 0.08 15.40
N LYS A 65 -3.24 0.62 14.60
CA LYS A 65 -4.39 -0.15 14.06
C LYS A 65 -3.95 -1.28 13.14
N ILE A 66 -3.01 -1.01 12.23
CA ILE A 66 -2.48 -2.03 11.33
C ILE A 66 -1.79 -3.13 12.14
N GLN A 67 -0.97 -2.77 13.12
CA GLN A 67 -0.30 -3.74 13.98
C GLN A 67 -1.30 -4.58 14.80
N GLN A 68 -2.40 -3.97 15.28
CA GLN A 68 -3.47 -4.70 15.96
C GLN A 68 -4.13 -5.77 15.06
N GLU A 69 -4.33 -5.47 13.78
CA GLU A 69 -4.84 -6.46 12.83
C GLU A 69 -3.80 -7.54 12.48
N LEU A 70 -2.55 -7.15 12.22
CA LEU A 70 -1.46 -8.12 11.99
C LEU A 70 -1.27 -9.05 13.19
N ASN A 71 -1.50 -8.54 14.41
CA ASN A 71 -1.38 -9.32 15.63
C ASN A 71 -2.41 -10.44 15.77
N LYS A 72 -3.49 -10.42 14.99
CA LYS A 72 -4.51 -11.49 14.94
C LYS A 72 -4.12 -12.62 14.00
N ILE A 73 -3.15 -12.40 13.11
CA ILE A 73 -2.72 -13.38 12.12
C ILE A 73 -1.77 -14.37 12.79
N ASN A 74 -2.14 -15.66 12.77
CA ASN A 74 -1.23 -16.74 13.13
C ASN A 74 -0.53 -17.27 11.88
N VAL A 75 0.70 -16.78 11.67
CA VAL A 75 1.54 -17.14 10.52
C VAL A 75 1.84 -18.64 10.48
N GLU A 76 2.08 -19.27 11.64
CA GLU A 76 2.39 -20.70 11.72
C GLU A 76 1.22 -21.56 11.24
N GLU A 77 0.00 -21.23 11.68
CA GLU A 77 -1.21 -21.93 11.24
C GLU A 77 -1.50 -21.69 9.77
N MET A 78 -1.31 -20.47 9.28
CA MET A 78 -1.47 -20.13 7.86
C MET A 78 -0.53 -20.95 6.98
N ILE A 79 0.77 -21.03 7.36
CA ILE A 79 1.74 -21.85 6.63
C ILE A 79 1.32 -23.32 6.62
N LYS A 80 0.94 -23.87 7.78
CA LYS A 80 0.50 -25.27 7.87
C LYS A 80 -0.71 -25.60 6.99
N GLN A 81 -1.63 -24.64 6.80
CA GLN A 81 -2.80 -24.81 5.93
C GLN A 81 -2.44 -24.74 4.44
N GLU A 82 -1.41 -23.98 4.08
CA GLU A 82 -0.99 -23.81 2.68
C GLU A 82 0.04 -24.86 2.23
N LEU A 83 0.79 -25.48 3.16
CA LEU A 83 1.76 -26.55 2.86
C LEU A 83 1.20 -27.67 1.96
N PRO A 84 -0.02 -28.22 2.20
CA PRO A 84 -0.57 -29.26 1.34
C PRO A 84 -0.74 -28.84 -0.13
N LYS A 85 -1.05 -27.56 -0.39
CA LYS A 85 -1.18 -27.04 -1.76
C LYS A 85 0.17 -26.94 -2.45
N VAL A 86 1.22 -26.60 -1.69
CA VAL A 86 2.60 -26.55 -2.19
C VAL A 86 3.10 -27.96 -2.48
N ASP A 87 2.77 -28.94 -1.63
CA ASP A 87 3.10 -30.35 -1.84
C ASP A 87 2.39 -30.88 -3.11
N GLU A 88 1.11 -30.56 -3.32
CA GLU A 88 0.37 -30.90 -4.54
C GLU A 88 0.99 -30.23 -5.80
N MET A 89 1.45 -28.98 -5.69
CA MET A 89 2.18 -28.29 -6.76
C MET A 89 3.56 -28.91 -7.04
N GLN A 90 4.21 -29.46 -6.02
CA GLN A 90 5.48 -30.16 -6.16
C GLN A 90 5.29 -31.53 -6.80
N GLU A 91 4.25 -32.27 -6.42
CA GLU A 91 3.88 -33.57 -7.00
C GLU A 91 3.42 -33.46 -8.46
N THR A 92 2.72 -32.38 -8.82
CA THR A 92 2.34 -32.09 -10.20
C THR A 92 3.49 -31.57 -11.08
N GLY A 93 4.70 -31.52 -10.50
CA GLY A 93 5.90 -30.99 -11.11
C GLY A 93 5.84 -29.48 -11.13
N PHE A 94 6.78 -28.84 -10.45
CA PHE A 94 6.94 -27.38 -10.44
C PHE A 94 7.12 -26.90 -11.89
N LYS A 95 6.01 -26.57 -12.57
CA LYS A 95 6.05 -26.04 -13.94
C LYS A 95 6.58 -24.62 -13.81
N LEU A 96 7.91 -24.50 -13.86
CA LEU A 96 8.64 -23.23 -13.90
C LEU A 96 8.10 -22.31 -15.02
N SER A 97 7.43 -22.88 -16.02
CA SER A 97 6.67 -22.21 -17.07
C SER A 97 5.46 -21.40 -16.58
N ALA A 98 4.92 -21.67 -15.38
CA ALA A 98 3.78 -20.94 -14.81
C ALA A 98 4.19 -19.74 -13.94
N LEU A 99 5.48 -19.63 -13.57
CA LEU A 99 6.05 -18.49 -12.83
C LEU A 99 6.69 -17.46 -13.77
N GLN A 100 6.80 -17.75 -15.07
CA GLN A 100 7.07 -16.74 -16.09
C GLN A 100 5.78 -15.96 -16.37
N ILE A 101 5.49 -14.96 -15.53
CA ILE A 101 4.63 -13.85 -15.95
C ILE A 101 5.43 -12.55 -15.77
N GLN A 102 5.64 -11.92 -16.93
CA GLN A 102 6.04 -10.54 -17.21
C GLN A 102 7.52 -10.17 -17.07
N ASN A 103 8.28 -10.49 -18.12
CA ASN A 103 9.19 -9.54 -18.79
C ASN A 103 9.40 -10.05 -20.22
N GLU A 104 8.37 -9.95 -21.05
CA GLU A 104 8.48 -10.08 -22.52
C GLU A 104 7.27 -9.34 -23.12
N ASP A 105 7.27 -8.02 -22.94
CA ASP A 105 6.92 -7.18 -24.09
C ASP A 105 8.26 -6.93 -24.81
N GLU A 106 8.74 -7.95 -25.53
CA GLU A 106 9.62 -7.69 -26.66
C GLU A 106 8.76 -6.92 -27.68
N GLU A 107 8.84 -5.59 -27.63
CA GLU A 107 8.54 -4.80 -28.82
C GLU A 107 9.43 -5.36 -29.94
N SER A 108 8.80 -6.13 -30.83
CA SER A 108 9.36 -6.45 -32.14
C SER A 108 9.55 -5.12 -32.87
N TYR A 109 10.71 -4.47 -32.68
CA TYR A 109 11.22 -3.51 -33.63
C TYR A 109 11.43 -4.28 -34.93
N GLY A 110 10.44 -4.20 -35.81
CA GLY A 110 10.62 -4.61 -37.18
C GLY A 110 11.78 -3.82 -37.76
N ASP A 111 12.71 -4.52 -38.42
CA ASP A 111 13.85 -3.96 -39.16
C ASP A 111 13.43 -2.95 -40.25
N ASP A 112 12.12 -2.72 -40.43
CA ASP A 112 11.45 -1.89 -41.43
C ASP A 112 11.28 -0.41 -41.04
N ASP A 113 11.41 -0.03 -39.75
CA ASP A 113 11.27 1.38 -39.33
C ASP A 113 12.60 2.16 -39.22
N PHE A 114 13.75 1.50 -39.43
CA PHE A 114 15.08 2.13 -39.31
C PHE A 114 15.48 3.01 -40.53
N PHE A 115 14.78 2.92 -41.67
CA PHE A 115 15.17 3.62 -42.92
C PHE A 115 14.05 4.45 -43.57
N ASN A 116 13.24 5.17 -42.80
CA ASN A 116 12.42 6.24 -43.36
C ASN A 116 13.01 7.61 -43.02
N PHE A 117 13.83 8.13 -43.94
CA PHE A 117 14.31 9.50 -44.02
C PHE A 117 13.31 10.41 -44.74
#